data_AF-A0A540WLW3-F1
#
_entry.id   AF-A0A540WLW3-F1
#
_cell.length_a   1.000
_cell.length_b   1.000
_cell.length_c   1.000
_cell.angle_alpha   90.00
_cell.angle_beta   90.00
_cell.angle_gamma   90.00
#
_symmetry.space_group_name_H-M   'P 1'
#
loop_
_entity.id
_entity.type
_entity.pdbx_description
1 polymer ?
#
loop_
_entity_poly.entity_id
_entity_poly.type
_entity_poly.pdbx_seq_one_letter_code
_entity_poly.pdbx_strand_id
1 'polypeptide(L)'
;MTLIEMLAVLSALAGAVVGAVFGWRIHPAVSLVGLFVGGGLGIYACQGLLMGAVTVGILMTEGPRGVIAFWKKPLPPRDRGRDEQPP
;
A
#
# COMPACT_ATOMS: atom_id res chain seq x y z
N MET A 1 20.88 -0.95 0.73
CA MET A 1 19.52 -1.35 1.10
C MET A 1 18.70 -0.10 1.29
N THR A 2 17.64 0.07 0.52
CA THR A 2 16.78 1.26 0.57
C THR A 2 15.81 1.18 1.76
N LEU A 3 15.32 2.32 2.24
CA LEU A 3 14.39 2.37 3.39
C LEU A 3 13.11 1.54 3.13
N ILE A 4 12.67 1.50 1.88
CA ILE A 4 11.48 0.75 1.42
C ILE A 4 11.73 -0.76 1.48
N GLU A 5 12.90 -1.22 1.03
CA GLU A 5 13.29 -2.63 1.15
C GLU A 5 13.37 -3.06 2.62
N MET A 6 13.92 -2.20 3.47
CA MET A 6 14.00 -2.49 4.90
C MET A 6 12.62 -2.60 5.55
N LEU A 7 11.69 -1.71 5.19
CA LEU A 7 10.32 -1.76 5.65
C LEU A 7 9.58 -3.02 5.15
N ALA A 8 9.80 -3.39 3.89
CA ALA A 8 9.22 -4.60 3.29
C ALA A 8 9.74 -5.87 3.98
N VAL A 9 11.04 -5.94 4.27
CA VAL A 9 11.64 -7.08 4.99
C VAL A 9 11.09 -7.16 6.42
N LEU A 10 11.02 -6.05 7.15
CA LEU A 10 10.51 -6.01 8.52
C LEU A 10 9.03 -6.42 8.59
N SER A 11 8.22 -5.94 7.64
CA SER A 11 6.79 -6.28 7.57
C SER A 11 6.55 -7.74 7.16
N ALA A 12 7.36 -8.28 6.24
CA ALA A 12 7.37 -9.71 5.94
C ALA A 12 7.73 -10.54 7.18
N LEU A 13 8.75 -10.13 7.93
CA LEU A 13 9.19 -10.84 9.14
C LEU A 13 8.10 -10.82 10.22
N ALA A 14 7.49 -9.66 10.47
CA ALA A 14 6.40 -9.52 11.43
C ALA A 14 5.19 -10.39 11.03
N GLY A 15 4.78 -10.33 9.75
CA GLY A 15 3.69 -11.15 9.23
C GLY A 15 3.98 -12.64 9.33
N ALA A 16 5.20 -13.07 9.00
CA ALA A 16 5.63 -14.47 9.08
C ALA A 16 5.61 -14.99 10.52
N VAL A 17 6.07 -14.19 11.49
CA VAL A 17 6.02 -14.55 12.92
C VAL A 17 4.58 -14.70 13.40
N VAL A 18 3.70 -13.74 13.08
CA VAL A 18 2.29 -13.79 13.45
C VAL A 18 1.62 -15.02 12.86
N GLY A 19 1.81 -15.26 11.56
CA GLY A 19 1.23 -16.42 10.87
C GLY A 19 1.76 -17.76 11.41
N ALA A 20 3.05 -17.85 11.71
CA ALA A 20 3.65 -19.05 12.29
C ALA A 20 3.12 -19.34 13.70
N VAL A 21 2.98 -18.32 14.55
CA VAL A 21 2.44 -18.46 15.93
C VAL A 21 0.98 -18.91 15.89
N PHE A 22 0.16 -18.35 14.99
CA PHE A 22 -1.23 -18.79 14.84
C PHE A 22 -1.33 -20.23 14.31
N GLY A 23 -0.51 -20.61 13.33
CA GLY A 23 -0.50 -21.96 12.80
C GLY A 23 0.02 -23.00 13.81
N TRP A 24 0.97 -22.61 14.67
CA TRP A 24 1.52 -23.49 15.71
C TRP A 24 0.47 -23.92 16.74
N ARG A 25 -0.53 -23.07 17.01
CA ARG A 25 -1.65 -23.43 17.89
C ARG A 25 -2.54 -24.54 17.35
N ILE A 26 -2.53 -24.78 16.04
CA ILE A 26 -3.37 -25.78 15.38
C ILE A 26 -2.56 -27.04 15.12
N HIS A 27 -1.43 -26.91 14.40
CA HIS A 27 -0.53 -28.03 14.09
C HIS A 27 0.81 -27.48 13.59
N PRO A 28 1.97 -28.09 13.92
CA PRO A 28 3.27 -27.62 13.45
C PRO A 28 3.40 -27.54 11.92
N ALA A 29 2.72 -28.43 11.18
CA ALA A 29 2.65 -28.34 9.72
C ALA A 29 1.89 -27.09 9.21
N VAL A 30 0.87 -26.64 9.94
CA VAL A 30 0.10 -25.42 9.62
C VAL A 30 0.90 -24.17 9.96
N SER A 31 1.82 -24.25 10.94
CA SER A 31 2.76 -23.17 11.25
C SER A 31 3.67 -22.82 10.06
N LEU A 32 4.13 -23.82 9.30
CA LEU A 32 4.90 -23.59 8.07
C LEU A 32 4.09 -22.82 7.03
N VAL A 33 2.82 -23.21 6.81
CA VAL A 33 1.92 -22.50 5.89
C VAL A 33 1.69 -21.07 6.40
N GLY A 34 1.45 -20.90 7.69
CA GLY A 34 1.29 -19.60 8.33
C GLY A 34 2.52 -18.70 8.18
N LEU A 35 3.73 -19.27 8.20
CA LEU A 35 4.97 -18.52 8.02
C LEU A 35 5.07 -17.94 6.60
N PHE A 36 4.79 -18.73 5.57
CA PHE A 36 4.81 -18.28 4.17
C PHE A 36 3.65 -17.32 3.86
N VAL A 37 2.42 -17.68 4.26
CA VAL A 37 1.23 -16.84 4.02
C VAL A 37 1.33 -15.54 4.79
N GLY A 38 1.69 -15.60 6.07
CA GLY A 38 1.87 -14.43 6.94
C GLY A 38 2.99 -13.52 6.42
N GLY A 39 4.11 -14.07 5.95
CA GLY A 39 5.19 -13.29 5.37
C GLY A 39 4.78 -12.55 4.10
N GLY A 40 4.09 -13.25 3.19
CA GLY A 40 3.52 -12.63 1.99
C GLY A 40 2.49 -11.54 2.33
N LEU A 41 1.55 -11.84 3.23
CA LEU A 41 0.52 -10.88 3.66
C LEU A 41 1.13 -9.66 4.34
N GLY A 42 2.21 -9.83 5.12
CA GLY A 42 2.88 -8.73 5.83
C GLY A 42 3.37 -7.63 4.88
N ILE A 43 3.92 -8.01 3.72
CA ILE A 43 4.38 -7.06 2.70
C ILE A 43 3.21 -6.23 2.16
N TYR A 44 2.12 -6.90 1.77
CA TYR A 44 0.94 -6.22 1.22
C TYR A 44 0.18 -5.41 2.27
N ALA A 45 0.08 -5.91 3.50
CA ALA A 45 -0.59 -5.23 4.61
C ALA A 45 0.11 -3.91 4.96
N CYS A 46 1.46 -3.90 4.95
CA CYS A 46 2.23 -2.68 5.21
C CYS A 46 2.01 -1.62 4.12
N GLN A 47 2.03 -2.04 2.84
CA GLN A 47 1.71 -1.12 1.73
C GLN A 47 0.28 -0.59 1.81
N GLY A 48 -0.69 -1.47 2.10
CA GLY A 48 -2.10 -1.09 2.28
C GLY A 48 -2.31 -0.12 3.44
N LEU A 49 -1.64 -0.34 4.58
CA LEU A 49 -1.66 0.56 5.73
C LEU A 49 -1.06 1.93 5.40
N LEU A 50 0.06 1.97 4.68
CA LEU A 50 0.67 3.21 4.25
C LEU A 50 -0.26 3.99 3.31
N MET A 51 -0.85 3.30 2.34
CA MET A 51 -1.79 3.89 1.39
C MET A 51 -3.07 4.38 2.09
N GLY A 52 -3.57 3.62 3.05
CA GLY A 52 -4.71 3.99 3.90
C GLY A 52 -4.39 5.20 4.77
N ALA A 53 -3.23 5.24 5.43
CA ALA A 53 -2.80 6.37 6.25
C ALA A 53 -2.65 7.65 5.43
N VAL A 54 -2.08 7.56 4.21
CA VAL A 54 -2.02 8.69 3.28
C VAL A 54 -3.42 9.12 2.85
N THR A 55 -4.31 8.19 2.54
CA THR A 55 -5.69 8.50 2.14
C THR A 55 -6.46 9.20 3.27
N VAL A 56 -6.34 8.71 4.50
CA VAL A 56 -6.94 9.32 5.69
C VAL A 56 -6.32 10.69 5.96
N GLY A 57 -5.00 10.82 5.82
CA GLY A 57 -4.29 12.09 5.92
C GLY A 57 -4.86 13.12 4.94
N ILE A 58 -4.94 12.78 3.65
CA ILE A 58 -5.51 13.63 2.60
C ILE A 58 -6.97 14.00 2.92
N LEU A 59 -7.77 13.03 3.37
CA LEU A 59 -9.18 13.26 3.73
C LEU A 59 -9.30 14.26 4.90
N MET A 60 -8.39 14.18 5.87
CA MET A 60 -8.37 15.06 7.06
C MET A 60 -7.78 16.45 6.76
N THR A 61 -6.81 16.57 5.86
CA THR A 61 -6.15 17.85 5.54
C THR A 61 -6.83 18.65 4.44
N GLU A 62 -7.34 18.01 3.39
CA GLU A 62 -7.95 18.71 2.24
C GLU A 62 -9.48 18.66 2.23
N GLY A 63 -10.08 17.88 3.14
CA GLY A 63 -11.51 17.58 3.15
C GLY A 63 -11.94 16.72 1.94
N PRO A 64 -13.19 16.22 1.94
CA PRO A 64 -13.69 15.26 0.94
C PRO A 64 -13.65 15.77 -0.52
N ARG A 65 -13.41 17.06 -0.75
CA ARG A 65 -13.30 17.65 -2.10
C ARG A 65 -11.97 17.36 -2.79
N GLY A 66 -10.86 17.25 -2.05
CA GLY A 66 -9.53 16.93 -2.62
C GLY A 66 -9.44 15.49 -3.13
N VAL A 67 -10.05 14.55 -2.39
CA VAL A 67 -10.11 13.12 -2.77
C VAL A 67 -10.95 12.91 -4.04
N ILE A 68 -12.06 13.64 -4.19
CA ILE A 68 -12.87 13.61 -5.42
C ILE A 68 -12.09 14.18 -6.61
N ALA A 69 -11.28 15.24 -6.41
CA ALA A 69 -10.44 15.82 -7.46
C ALA A 69 -9.27 14.89 -7.86
N PHE A 70 -8.71 14.15 -6.91
CA PHE A 70 -7.67 13.14 -7.16
C PHE A 70 -8.24 11.94 -7.94
N TRP A 71 -9.43 11.46 -7.56
CA TRP A 71 -10.16 10.41 -8.30
C TRP A 71 -10.71 10.88 -9.66
N LYS A 72 -11.05 12.18 -9.80
CA LYS A 72 -11.48 12.81 -11.06
C LYS A 72 -10.35 13.31 -11.95
N LYS A 73 -9.09 12.91 -11.71
CA LYS A 73 -8.03 13.02 -12.73
C LYS A 73 -7.86 11.71 -13.52
N PRO A 74 -8.82 11.28 -14.37
CA PRO A 74 -8.45 10.41 -15.46
C PRO A 74 -7.79 11.29 -16.53
N LEU A 75 -6.52 10.98 -16.77
CA LEU A 75 -5.74 11.34 -17.96
C LEU A 75 -5.20 12.80 -18.03
N PRO A 76 -3.92 12.97 -18.39
CA PRO A 76 -3.38 14.28 -18.73
C PRO A 76 -4.11 14.84 -19.97
N PRO A 77 -4.31 16.17 -20.06
CA PRO A 77 -4.65 16.79 -21.32
C PRO A 77 -3.51 16.46 -22.29
N ARG A 78 -3.85 15.80 -23.40
CA ARG A 78 -2.95 15.65 -24.54
C ARG A 78 -2.77 17.04 -25.14
N ASP A 79 -1.79 17.77 -24.63
CA ASP A 79 -1.25 18.97 -25.27
C ASP A 79 -0.77 18.58 -26.67
N ARG A 80 -1.57 18.91 -27.68
CA ARG A 80 -1.13 18.99 -29.07
C ARG A 80 -1.84 20.15 -29.75
N GLY A 81 -1.05 21.19 -30.00
CA GLY A 81 -1.36 22.40 -30.76
C GLY A 81 -1.73 23.54 -29.81
N ARG A 82 -0.85 24.48 -29.43
CA ARG A 82 0.14 25.22 -30.22
C ARG A 82 -0.36 25.43 -31.65
N ASP A 83 -1.35 26.31 -31.77
CA ASP A 83 -1.81 27.07 -32.94
C ASP A 83 -3.18 27.59 -32.48
N GLU A 84 -3.29 28.68 -31.72
CA GLU A 84 -3.62 29.99 -32.26
C GLU A 84 -3.39 31.04 -31.15
N GLN A 85 -2.31 31.82 -31.30
CA GLN A 85 -2.01 32.97 -30.47
C GLN A 85 -2.57 34.21 -31.19
N PRO A 86 -3.45 35.03 -30.56
CA PRO A 86 -3.88 36.31 -31.12
C PRO A 86 -2.79 37.37 -30.87
N PRO A 87 -2.61 38.32 -31.80
CA PRO A 87 -3.28 39.61 -31.69
C PRO A 87 -4.07 40.04 -32.93
#